data_AF-A0A496QT07-F1
#
_entry.id   AF-A0A496QT07-F1
#
_cell.length_a   1.000
_cell.length_b   1.000
_cell.length_c   1.000
_cell.angle_alpha   90.00
_cell.angle_beta   90.00
_cell.angle_gamma   90.00
#
_symmetry.space_group_name_H-M   'P 1'
#
loop_
_entity.id
_entity.type
_entity.pdbx_description
1 polymer ?
#
loop_
_entity_poly.entity_id
_entity_poly.type
_entity_poly.pdbx_seq_one_letter_code
_entity_poly.pdbx_strand_id
1 'polypeptide(L)'
;MGLSIRRLIALVFIAFSVFYIIFSFSIESRRMIGDEKGWDPGSRAIPVGTGFIMLASSLYIFTKEERKREENKEKIKPETKRVILINLLLSFLYVFLFRRLGFILCTTVFIYTLVYFNRIKNVQIKLLPEYLTGLTAGTIFTLLIYSLGRFITRYLYSWGRSTDISLFTNSNFSAGITFFILAAIFLIAVFLLKRWRKNKNHMLFPIFIATGVTEIIYLVFGQIFMVSLAKGVIFW
;
A
#
# COMPACT_ATOMS: atom_id res chain seq x y z
N MET A 1 -41.06 -11.17 -5.72
CA MET A 1 -40.14 -10.34 -4.90
C MET A 1 -38.91 -10.03 -5.73
N GLY A 2 -38.78 -8.82 -6.28
CA GLY A 2 -37.58 -8.44 -7.04
C GLY A 2 -36.38 -8.26 -6.11
N LEU A 3 -35.26 -8.91 -6.44
CA LEU A 3 -33.99 -8.69 -5.73
C LEU A 3 -33.58 -7.23 -5.90
N SER A 4 -33.17 -6.54 -4.83
CA SER A 4 -32.64 -5.19 -4.96
C SER A 4 -31.32 -5.24 -5.74
N ILE A 5 -31.03 -4.21 -6.54
CA ILE A 5 -29.77 -4.08 -7.30
C ILE A 5 -28.55 -4.27 -6.39
N ARG A 6 -28.61 -3.78 -5.14
CA ARG A 6 -27.54 -3.92 -4.15
C ARG A 6 -27.35 -5.37 -3.68
N ARG A 7 -28.44 -6.13 -3.47
CA ARG A 7 -28.34 -7.57 -3.19
C ARG A 7 -27.83 -8.36 -4.38
N LEU A 8 -28.24 -7.97 -5.59
CA LEU A 8 -27.72 -8.58 -6.82
C LEU A 8 -26.20 -8.36 -6.91
N ILE A 9 -25.73 -7.13 -6.67
CA ILE A 9 -24.30 -6.81 -6.60
C ILE A 9 -23.63 -7.67 -5.51
N ALA A 10 -24.17 -7.71 -4.28
CA ALA A 10 -23.59 -8.50 -3.21
C ALA A 10 -23.49 -9.99 -3.55
N LEU A 11 -24.53 -10.59 -4.15
CA LEU A 11 -24.52 -11.98 -4.60
C LEU A 11 -23.46 -12.23 -5.69
N VAL A 12 -23.33 -11.32 -6.65
CA VAL A 12 -22.28 -11.40 -7.68
C VAL A 12 -20.90 -11.38 -7.03
N PHE A 13 -20.67 -10.50 -6.04
CA PHE A 13 -19.41 -10.46 -5.30
C PHE A 13 -19.17 -11.68 -4.42
N ILE A 14 -20.23 -12.28 -3.83
CA ILE A 14 -20.13 -13.55 -3.10
C ILE A 14 -19.66 -14.64 -4.08
N ALA A 15 -20.35 -14.83 -5.20
CA ALA A 15 -19.96 -15.82 -6.21
C ALA A 15 -18.53 -15.58 -6.71
N PHE A 16 -18.20 -14.34 -7.07
CA PHE A 16 -16.86 -13.96 -7.51
C PHE A 16 -15.80 -14.26 -6.44
N SER A 17 -16.07 -14.01 -5.17
CA SER A 17 -15.15 -14.30 -4.07
C SER A 17 -14.92 -15.79 -3.87
N VAL A 18 -15.96 -16.61 -3.99
CA VAL A 18 -15.84 -18.08 -3.91
C VAL A 18 -14.98 -18.58 -5.06
N PHE A 19 -15.27 -18.18 -6.30
CA PHE A 19 -14.44 -18.53 -7.46
C PHE A 19 -13.00 -18.05 -7.31
N TYR A 20 -12.79 -16.83 -6.81
CA TYR A 20 -11.45 -16.29 -6.59
C TYR A 20 -10.67 -17.04 -5.51
N ILE A 21 -11.32 -17.47 -4.43
CA ILE A 21 -10.69 -18.32 -3.40
C ILE A 21 -10.30 -19.67 -4.00
N ILE A 22 -11.20 -20.32 -4.74
CA ILE A 22 -10.93 -21.60 -5.42
C ILE A 22 -9.73 -21.43 -6.38
N PHE A 23 -9.76 -20.40 -7.22
CA PHE A 23 -8.66 -20.07 -8.11
C PHE A 23 -7.35 -19.82 -7.34
N SER A 24 -7.41 -19.11 -6.21
CA SER A 24 -6.24 -18.84 -5.39
C SER A 24 -5.57 -20.12 -4.88
N PHE A 25 -6.35 -21.15 -4.51
CA PHE A 25 -5.78 -22.44 -4.12
C PHE A 25 -5.14 -23.21 -5.28
N SER A 26 -5.47 -22.89 -6.54
CA SER A 26 -4.81 -23.47 -7.72
C SER A 26 -3.43 -22.87 -8.01
N ILE A 27 -3.12 -21.67 -7.49
CA ILE A 27 -1.81 -21.02 -7.64
C ILE A 27 -0.78 -21.81 -6.83
N GLU A 28 0.36 -22.19 -7.39
CA GLU A 28 1.45 -22.83 -6.64
C GLU A 28 1.93 -21.95 -5.48
N SER A 29 2.01 -22.52 -4.27
CA SER A 29 2.62 -21.85 -3.12
C SER A 29 4.12 -21.80 -3.32
N ARG A 30 4.68 -20.60 -3.55
CA ARG A 30 6.13 -20.43 -3.60
C ARG A 30 6.66 -20.28 -2.19
N ARG A 31 7.68 -21.07 -1.86
CA ARG A 31 8.37 -20.95 -0.57
C ARG A 31 9.25 -19.72 -0.55
N MET A 32 9.34 -19.10 0.61
CA MET A 32 10.30 -18.02 0.85
C MET A 32 11.75 -18.54 0.74
N ILE A 33 12.63 -17.72 0.16
CA ILE A 33 14.07 -18.02 0.12
C ILE A 33 14.61 -17.88 1.55
N GLY A 34 15.25 -18.94 2.06
CA GLY A 34 15.83 -18.95 3.40
C GLY A 34 14.88 -19.34 4.54
N ASP A 35 13.69 -19.86 4.23
CA ASP A 35 12.77 -20.39 5.23
C ASP A 35 12.78 -21.93 5.27
N GLU A 36 13.20 -22.48 6.41
CA GLU A 36 13.19 -23.93 6.67
C GLU A 36 11.77 -24.49 6.82
N LYS A 37 10.80 -23.66 7.23
CA LYS A 37 9.42 -24.07 7.49
C LYS A 37 8.52 -24.00 6.25
N GLY A 38 8.99 -23.40 5.15
CA GLY A 38 8.33 -23.40 3.84
C GLY A 38 7.06 -22.54 3.75
N TRP A 39 6.97 -21.47 4.53
CA TRP A 39 5.88 -20.50 4.45
C TRP A 39 5.88 -19.75 3.12
N ASP A 40 4.67 -19.45 2.63
CA ASP A 40 4.46 -18.66 1.42
C ASP A 40 4.47 -17.17 1.76
N PRO A 41 5.42 -16.38 1.21
CA PRO A 41 5.55 -14.97 1.53
C PRO A 41 4.43 -14.10 0.94
N GLY A 42 3.50 -14.68 0.16
CA GLY A 42 2.29 -13.98 -0.28
C GLY A 42 1.73 -14.38 -1.63
N SER A 43 2.36 -15.31 -2.36
CA SER A 43 1.97 -15.70 -3.72
C SER A 43 0.58 -16.35 -3.77
N ARG A 44 0.28 -17.28 -2.87
CA ARG A 44 -1.05 -17.86 -2.64
C ARG A 44 -1.76 -17.18 -1.46
N ALA A 45 -1.01 -16.85 -0.41
CA ALA A 45 -1.59 -16.36 0.85
C ALA A 45 -2.35 -15.03 0.69
N ILE A 46 -1.83 -14.06 -0.08
CA ILE A 46 -2.49 -12.76 -0.30
C ILE A 46 -3.78 -12.92 -1.12
N PRO A 47 -3.80 -13.64 -2.26
CA PRO A 47 -5.04 -13.91 -2.99
C PRO A 47 -6.11 -14.61 -2.12
N VAL A 48 -5.73 -15.65 -1.37
CA VAL A 48 -6.65 -16.35 -0.47
C VAL A 48 -7.23 -15.39 0.58
N GLY A 49 -6.38 -14.65 1.29
CA GLY A 49 -6.82 -13.68 2.30
C GLY A 49 -7.73 -12.60 1.73
N THR A 50 -7.39 -12.08 0.54
CA THR A 50 -8.20 -11.08 -0.18
C THR A 50 -9.58 -11.65 -0.54
N GLY A 51 -9.64 -12.90 -1.01
CA GLY A 51 -10.87 -13.60 -1.31
C GLY A 51 -11.78 -13.72 -0.10
N PHE A 52 -11.24 -14.11 1.06
CA PHE A 52 -12.01 -14.18 2.31
C PHE A 52 -12.51 -12.83 2.79
N ILE A 53 -11.71 -11.77 2.71
CA ILE A 53 -12.15 -10.40 3.07
C ILE A 53 -13.29 -9.95 2.15
N MET A 54 -13.19 -10.23 0.85
CA MET A 54 -14.24 -9.92 -0.12
C MET A 54 -15.53 -10.70 0.17
N LEU A 55 -15.41 -11.99 0.50
CA LEU A 55 -16.55 -12.82 0.90
C LEU A 55 -17.22 -12.27 2.18
N ALA A 56 -16.44 -12.00 3.22
CA ALA A 56 -16.95 -11.46 4.48
C ALA A 56 -17.65 -10.11 4.28
N SER A 57 -17.05 -9.21 3.49
CA SER A 57 -17.62 -7.89 3.19
C SER A 57 -18.92 -8.00 2.37
N SER A 58 -18.97 -8.90 1.39
CA SER A 58 -20.15 -9.11 0.56
C SER A 58 -21.32 -9.75 1.33
N LEU A 59 -21.03 -10.71 2.22
CA LEU A 59 -22.00 -11.28 3.16
C LEU A 59 -22.52 -10.22 4.14
N TYR A 60 -21.64 -9.35 4.66
CA TYR A 60 -22.04 -8.24 5.52
C TYR A 60 -23.01 -7.28 4.82
N ILE A 61 -22.72 -6.92 3.56
CA ILE A 61 -23.62 -6.07 2.77
C ILE A 61 -24.96 -6.77 2.50
N PHE A 62 -24.92 -8.05 2.13
CA PHE A 62 -26.11 -8.83 1.82
C PHE A 62 -27.09 -8.91 3.01
N THR A 63 -26.56 -9.13 4.22
CA THR A 63 -27.35 -9.24 5.46
C THR A 63 -27.84 -7.89 5.98
N LYS A 64 -27.02 -6.83 5.89
CA LYS A 64 -27.38 -5.50 6.42
C LYS A 64 -28.45 -4.77 5.60
N GLU A 65 -28.61 -5.11 4.33
CA GLU A 65 -29.59 -4.48 3.41
C GLU A 65 -31.05 -4.68 3.86
N GLU A 66 -31.37 -5.72 4.65
CA GLU A 66 -32.72 -5.90 5.23
C GLU A 66 -33.13 -4.77 6.15
N ARG A 67 -32.15 -4.16 6.84
CA ARG A 67 -32.41 -3.21 7.91
C ARG A 67 -32.55 -1.77 7.44
N LYS A 68 -32.18 -1.45 6.18
CA LYS A 68 -32.08 -0.06 5.66
C LYS A 68 -32.96 0.22 4.44
N ARG A 69 -33.86 -0.70 4.10
CA ARG A 69 -34.71 -0.61 2.89
C ARG A 69 -35.63 0.62 2.85
N GLU A 70 -35.82 1.29 3.99
CA GLU A 70 -36.72 2.44 4.12
C GLU A 70 -36.03 3.81 4.23
N GLU A 71 -34.72 3.88 4.55
CA GLU A 71 -34.17 5.16 5.06
C GLU A 71 -33.33 6.02 4.11
N ASN A 72 -32.77 5.57 2.98
CA ASN A 72 -31.99 6.52 2.16
C ASN A 72 -31.73 6.11 0.70
N LYS A 73 -32.44 6.77 -0.22
CA LYS A 73 -31.97 6.97 -1.61
C LYS A 73 -31.05 8.20 -1.67
N GLU A 74 -29.96 8.22 -0.90
CA GLU A 74 -28.95 9.26 -1.09
C GLU A 74 -28.32 9.10 -2.48
N LYS A 75 -28.57 10.08 -3.37
CA LYS A 75 -27.94 10.14 -4.68
C LYS A 75 -26.44 10.39 -4.48
N ILE A 76 -25.61 9.53 -5.06
CA ILE A 76 -24.14 9.69 -5.05
C ILE A 76 -23.78 11.05 -5.67
N LYS A 77 -23.11 11.91 -4.89
CA LYS A 77 -22.66 13.24 -5.35
C LYS A 77 -21.71 13.09 -6.57
N PRO A 78 -21.78 14.00 -7.55
CA PRO A 78 -20.96 13.91 -8.78
C PRO A 78 -19.46 13.96 -8.50
N GLU A 79 -19.04 14.68 -7.46
CA GLU A 79 -17.63 14.75 -7.02
C GLU A 79 -17.10 13.38 -6.58
N THR A 80 -17.89 12.63 -5.82
CA THR A 80 -17.57 11.27 -5.40
C THR A 80 -17.40 10.32 -6.59
N LYS A 81 -18.24 10.46 -7.63
CA LYS A 81 -18.11 9.66 -8.86
C LYS A 81 -16.77 9.90 -9.55
N ARG A 82 -16.30 11.16 -9.60
CA ARG A 82 -14.99 11.49 -10.20
C ARG A 82 -13.84 10.87 -9.41
N VAL A 83 -13.88 10.91 -8.08
CA VAL A 83 -12.86 10.29 -7.23
C VAL A 83 -12.84 8.77 -7.42
N ILE A 84 -14.01 8.12 -7.48
CA ILE A 84 -14.10 6.68 -7.77
C ILE A 84 -13.47 6.34 -9.13
N LEU A 85 -13.78 7.13 -10.16
CA LEU A 85 -13.22 6.93 -11.51
C LEU A 85 -11.69 7.07 -11.51
N ILE A 86 -11.14 8.07 -10.81
CA ILE A 86 -9.70 8.23 -10.66
C ILE A 86 -9.09 7.03 -9.93
N ASN A 87 -9.67 6.57 -8.82
CA ASN A 87 -9.15 5.42 -8.09
C ASN A 87 -9.08 4.17 -8.99
N LEU A 88 -10.10 3.96 -9.83
CA LEU A 88 -10.17 2.84 -10.78
C LEU A 88 -9.10 2.96 -11.87
N LEU A 89 -9.01 4.12 -12.54
CA LEU A 89 -7.97 4.39 -13.55
C LEU A 89 -6.56 4.24 -12.97
N LEU A 90 -6.35 4.75 -11.76
CA LEU A 90 -5.08 4.69 -11.06
C LEU A 90 -4.70 3.25 -10.69
N SER A 91 -5.67 2.40 -10.36
CA SER A 91 -5.44 0.96 -10.08
C SER A 91 -4.99 0.22 -11.34
N PHE A 92 -5.61 0.50 -12.49
CA PHE A 92 -5.14 -0.04 -13.78
C PHE A 92 -3.74 0.46 -14.10
N LEU A 93 -3.51 1.77 -14.00
CA LEU A 93 -2.23 2.39 -14.30
C LEU A 93 -1.10 1.84 -13.42
N TYR A 94 -1.39 1.61 -12.13
CA TYR A 94 -0.46 0.98 -11.19
C TYR A 94 0.01 -0.38 -11.70
N VAL A 95 -0.91 -1.28 -12.08
CA VAL A 95 -0.55 -2.62 -12.58
C VAL A 95 0.34 -2.54 -13.83
N PHE A 96 0.01 -1.67 -14.78
CA PHE A 96 0.79 -1.52 -16.02
C PHE A 96 2.17 -0.89 -15.80
N LEU A 97 2.28 0.08 -14.89
CA LEU A 97 3.53 0.80 -14.63
C LEU A 97 4.41 0.11 -13.58
N PHE A 98 3.86 -0.80 -12.76
CA PHE A 98 4.56 -1.40 -11.63
C PHE A 98 5.90 -2.01 -12.02
N ARG A 99 5.94 -2.80 -13.10
CA ARG A 99 7.17 -3.44 -13.58
C ARG A 99 8.17 -2.43 -14.16
N ARG A 100 7.70 -1.35 -14.78
CA ARG A 100 8.54 -0.37 -15.48
C ARG A 100 9.14 0.66 -14.51
N LEU A 101 8.30 1.29 -13.70
CA LEU A 101 8.72 2.30 -12.73
C LEU A 101 9.34 1.69 -11.47
N GLY A 102 8.93 0.47 -11.11
CA GLY A 102 9.40 -0.20 -9.91
C GLY A 102 8.52 0.10 -8.70
N PHE A 103 8.70 -0.73 -7.68
CA PHE A 103 7.88 -0.78 -6.48
C PHE A 103 7.83 0.57 -5.75
N ILE A 104 8.97 1.19 -5.47
CA ILE A 104 9.03 2.41 -4.65
C ILE A 104 8.27 3.56 -5.33
N LEU A 105 8.62 3.91 -6.57
CA LEU A 105 7.95 5.02 -7.28
C LEU A 105 6.48 4.73 -7.52
N CYS A 106 6.15 3.53 -8.02
CA CYS A 106 4.79 3.22 -8.39
C CYS A 106 3.86 3.21 -7.17
N THR A 107 4.32 2.63 -6.05
CA THR A 107 3.54 2.57 -4.80
C THR A 107 3.41 3.94 -4.14
N THR A 108 4.47 4.75 -4.10
CA THR A 108 4.40 6.11 -3.56
C THR A 108 3.42 6.97 -4.35
N VAL A 109 3.53 6.99 -5.68
CA VAL A 109 2.63 7.76 -6.55
C VAL A 109 1.18 7.28 -6.39
N PHE A 110 0.98 5.97 -6.35
CA PHE A 110 -0.34 5.35 -6.15
C PHE A 110 -0.97 5.76 -4.82
N ILE A 111 -0.29 5.51 -3.70
CA ILE A 111 -0.82 5.80 -2.37
C ILE A 111 -0.99 7.30 -2.15
N TYR A 112 -0.03 8.13 -2.58
CA TYR A 112 -0.14 9.58 -2.46
C TYR A 112 -1.39 10.09 -3.18
N THR A 113 -1.59 9.66 -4.43
CA THR A 113 -2.72 10.09 -5.26
C THR A 113 -4.05 9.65 -4.66
N LEU A 114 -4.14 8.40 -4.19
CA LEU A 114 -5.31 7.90 -3.49
C LEU A 114 -5.60 8.73 -2.25
N VAL A 115 -4.64 8.89 -1.35
CA VAL A 115 -4.86 9.58 -0.07
C VAL A 115 -5.22 11.06 -0.30
N TYR A 116 -4.57 11.73 -1.26
CA TYR A 116 -4.84 13.13 -1.58
C TYR A 116 -6.29 13.34 -2.07
N PHE A 117 -6.70 12.64 -3.13
CA PHE A 117 -8.04 12.84 -3.72
C PHE A 117 -9.17 12.30 -2.84
N ASN A 118 -8.97 11.18 -2.13
CA ASN A 118 -9.99 10.65 -1.23
C ASN A 118 -10.19 11.54 0.01
N ARG A 119 -9.16 12.30 0.42
CA ARG A 119 -9.27 13.25 1.53
C ARG A 119 -9.97 14.55 1.12
N ILE A 120 -9.60 15.12 -0.03
CA ILE A 120 -10.19 16.38 -0.51
C ILE A 120 -11.61 16.14 -1.05
N LYS A 121 -11.92 14.89 -1.47
CA LYS A 121 -13.20 14.48 -2.08
C LYS A 121 -13.59 15.31 -3.30
N ASN A 122 -12.62 15.99 -3.91
CA ASN A 122 -12.83 16.84 -5.07
C ASN A 122 -11.65 16.74 -6.03
N VAL A 123 -11.96 16.77 -7.32
CA VAL A 123 -11.00 16.72 -8.41
C VAL A 123 -11.22 17.96 -9.24
N GLN A 124 -10.40 18.99 -8.98
CA GLN A 124 -10.44 20.25 -9.71
C GLN A 124 -9.06 20.55 -10.27
N ILE A 125 -9.02 21.11 -11.50
CA ILE A 125 -7.78 21.50 -12.17
C ILE A 125 -7.02 22.56 -11.35
N LYS A 126 -7.73 23.40 -10.58
CA LYS A 126 -7.14 24.39 -9.67
C LYS A 126 -6.24 23.77 -8.59
N LEU A 127 -6.49 22.51 -8.21
CA LEU A 127 -5.70 21.78 -7.22
C LEU A 127 -4.47 21.09 -7.85
N LEU A 128 -4.36 21.07 -9.19
CA LEU A 128 -3.29 20.38 -9.88
C LEU A 128 -1.88 20.87 -9.50
N PRO A 129 -1.61 22.18 -9.32
CA PRO A 129 -0.29 22.63 -8.87
C PRO A 129 0.06 22.16 -7.46
N GLU A 130 -0.90 22.17 -6.53
CA GLU A 130 -0.70 21.68 -5.17
C GLU A 130 -0.49 20.15 -5.16
N TYR A 131 -1.27 19.42 -5.95
CA TYR A 131 -1.11 17.99 -6.14
C TYR A 131 0.27 17.64 -6.71
N LEU A 132 0.71 18.30 -7.79
CA LEU A 132 1.99 18.02 -8.42
C LEU A 132 3.16 18.37 -7.51
N THR A 133 3.10 19.50 -6.81
CA THR A 133 4.15 19.87 -5.83
C THR A 133 4.21 18.90 -4.65
N GLY A 134 3.07 18.40 -4.18
CA GLY A 134 3.03 17.38 -3.14
C GLY A 134 3.49 16.01 -3.63
N LEU A 135 3.16 15.63 -4.85
CA LEU A 135 3.58 14.39 -5.47
C LEU A 135 5.10 14.36 -5.64
N THR A 136 5.69 15.43 -6.18
CA THR A 136 7.15 15.52 -6.36
C THR A 136 7.87 15.54 -5.02
N ALA A 137 7.44 16.39 -4.08
CA ALA A 137 8.03 16.45 -2.75
C ALA A 137 7.90 15.11 -2.00
N GLY A 138 6.75 14.44 -2.11
CA GLY A 138 6.52 13.15 -1.49
C GLY A 138 7.37 12.04 -2.10
N THR A 139 7.53 12.04 -3.43
CA THR A 139 8.40 11.08 -4.12
C THR A 139 9.85 11.26 -3.71
N ILE A 140 10.36 12.51 -3.68
CA ILE A 140 11.72 12.81 -3.22
C ILE A 140 11.90 12.36 -1.77
N PHE A 141 10.94 12.68 -0.90
CA PHE A 141 10.99 12.29 0.51
C PHE A 141 11.02 10.77 0.67
N THR A 142 10.18 10.02 -0.05
CA THR A 142 10.24 8.55 0.00
C THR A 142 11.59 8.03 -0.50
N LEU A 143 12.13 8.57 -1.60
CA LEU A 143 13.44 8.13 -2.12
C LEU A 143 14.57 8.37 -1.11
N LEU A 144 14.53 9.47 -0.37
CA LEU A 144 15.49 9.74 0.70
C LEU A 144 15.38 8.71 1.83
N ILE A 145 14.16 8.45 2.33
CA ILE A 145 13.94 7.47 3.40
C ILE A 145 14.35 6.06 2.94
N TYR A 146 13.94 5.66 1.75
CA TYR A 146 14.33 4.40 1.12
C TYR A 146 15.86 4.25 1.05
N SER A 147 16.54 5.28 0.52
CA SER A 147 17.99 5.26 0.33
C SER A 147 18.73 5.20 1.66
N LEU A 148 18.25 5.93 2.68
CA LEU A 148 18.75 5.83 4.05
C LEU A 148 18.56 4.42 4.62
N GLY A 149 17.39 3.81 4.40
CA GLY A 149 17.12 2.44 4.82
C GLY A 149 18.09 1.44 4.22
N ARG A 150 18.30 1.51 2.90
CA ARG A 150 19.28 0.70 2.16
C ARG A 150 20.69 0.90 2.70
N PHE A 151 21.07 2.16 2.97
CA PHE A 151 22.38 2.50 3.51
C PHE A 151 22.59 1.89 4.90
N ILE A 152 21.63 2.05 5.82
CA ILE A 152 21.67 1.49 7.18
C ILE A 152 21.81 -0.04 7.11
N THR A 153 20.97 -0.71 6.31
CA THR A 153 21.01 -2.16 6.17
C THR A 153 22.37 -2.63 5.61
N ARG A 154 22.92 -1.97 4.58
CA ARG A 154 24.24 -2.31 4.04
C ARG A 154 25.35 -2.11 5.07
N TYR A 155 25.28 -1.03 5.84
CA TYR A 155 26.24 -0.73 6.89
C TYR A 155 26.21 -1.79 8.00
N LEU A 156 25.01 -2.21 8.45
CA LEU A 156 24.85 -3.29 9.43
C LEU A 156 25.47 -4.60 8.94
N TYR A 157 25.20 -5.00 7.69
CA TYR A 157 25.80 -6.21 7.12
C TYR A 157 27.33 -6.12 7.01
N SER A 158 27.86 -4.97 6.58
CA SER A 158 29.30 -4.75 6.49
C SER A 158 29.96 -4.82 7.86
N TRP A 159 29.35 -4.22 8.87
CA TRP A 159 29.88 -4.17 10.22
C TRP A 159 29.79 -5.53 10.92
N GLY A 160 28.71 -6.28 10.71
CA GLY A 160 28.57 -7.66 11.18
C GLY A 160 29.68 -8.57 10.65
N ARG A 161 30.01 -8.45 9.35
CA ARG A 161 31.11 -9.22 8.74
C ARG A 161 32.48 -8.84 9.27
N SER A 162 32.73 -7.55 9.53
CA SER A 162 34.04 -7.11 10.04
C SER A 162 34.28 -7.47 11.51
N THR A 163 33.21 -7.63 12.29
CA THR A 163 33.28 -7.90 13.74
C THR A 163 32.99 -9.36 14.10
N ASP A 164 32.70 -10.19 13.10
CA ASP A 164 32.29 -11.60 13.23
C ASP A 164 31.03 -11.80 14.12
N ILE A 165 30.21 -10.76 14.26
CA ILE A 165 28.96 -10.80 15.03
C ILE A 165 27.82 -11.27 14.11
N SER A 166 27.45 -12.55 14.24
CA SER A 166 26.43 -13.21 13.41
C SER A 166 25.02 -12.59 13.49
N LEU A 167 24.71 -11.85 14.56
CA LEU A 167 23.42 -11.16 14.74
C LEU A 167 23.18 -10.07 13.68
N PHE A 168 24.19 -9.25 13.36
CA PHE A 168 24.03 -8.18 12.37
C PHE A 168 23.94 -8.70 10.93
N THR A 169 24.38 -9.94 10.69
CA THR A 169 24.19 -10.64 9.41
C THR A 169 22.85 -11.35 9.28
N ASN A 170 22.05 -11.42 10.35
CA ASN A 170 20.70 -11.97 10.27
C ASN A 170 19.73 -10.94 9.67
N SER A 171 19.02 -11.32 8.60
CA SER A 171 18.11 -10.42 7.87
C SER A 171 17.01 -9.86 8.75
N ASN A 172 16.41 -10.69 9.62
CA ASN A 172 15.30 -10.25 10.46
C ASN A 172 15.77 -9.25 11.51
N PHE A 173 16.95 -9.46 12.09
CA PHE A 173 17.53 -8.55 13.07
C PHE A 173 17.94 -7.21 12.44
N SER A 174 18.63 -7.27 11.29
CA SER A 174 19.00 -6.06 10.53
C SER A 174 17.78 -5.28 10.07
N ALA A 175 16.71 -5.96 9.62
CA ALA A 175 15.45 -5.32 9.23
C ALA A 175 14.77 -4.65 10.44
N GLY A 176 14.78 -5.29 11.61
CA GLY A 176 14.27 -4.72 12.86
C GLY A 176 14.99 -3.43 13.25
N ILE A 177 16.32 -3.43 13.26
CA ILE A 177 17.11 -2.21 13.55
C ILE A 177 16.82 -1.12 12.52
N THR A 178 16.82 -1.47 11.23
CA THR A 178 16.54 -0.54 10.14
C THR A 178 15.15 0.10 10.32
N PHE A 179 14.14 -0.69 10.68
CA PHE A 179 12.79 -0.22 10.96
C PHE A 179 12.76 0.81 12.10
N PHE A 180 13.38 0.51 13.24
CA PHE A 180 13.37 1.44 14.39
C PHE A 180 14.08 2.76 14.08
N ILE A 181 15.24 2.70 13.40
CA ILE A 181 15.99 3.91 13.02
C ILE A 181 15.17 4.75 12.02
N LEU A 182 14.61 4.13 10.98
CA LEU A 182 13.79 4.83 10.00
C LEU A 182 12.52 5.39 10.62
N ALA A 183 11.86 4.66 11.52
CA ALA A 183 10.70 5.15 12.24
C ALA A 183 11.04 6.39 13.08
N ALA A 184 12.17 6.39 13.78
CA ALA A 184 12.64 7.56 14.53
C ALA A 184 12.92 8.75 13.60
N ILE A 185 13.67 8.55 12.51
CA ILE A 185 13.95 9.60 11.51
C ILE A 185 12.65 10.15 10.91
N PHE A 186 11.73 9.27 10.56
CA PHE A 186 10.43 9.63 9.99
C PHE A 186 9.60 10.45 10.98
N LEU A 187 9.52 10.05 12.25
CA LEU A 187 8.81 10.79 13.29
C LEU A 187 9.43 12.17 13.55
N ILE A 188 10.76 12.27 13.57
CA ILE A 188 11.48 13.55 13.68
C ILE A 188 11.16 14.44 12.47
N ALA A 189 11.20 13.89 11.25
CA ALA A 189 10.85 14.62 10.03
C ALA A 189 9.41 15.14 10.06
N VAL A 190 8.45 14.31 10.49
CA VAL A 190 7.04 14.72 10.67
C VAL A 190 6.92 15.86 11.69
N PHE A 191 7.60 15.74 12.84
CA PHE A 191 7.57 16.75 13.88
C PHE A 191 8.14 18.09 13.40
N LEU A 192 9.31 18.07 12.76
CA LEU A 192 9.97 19.27 12.22
C LEU A 192 9.13 19.93 11.12
N LEU A 193 8.62 19.15 10.16
CA LEU A 193 7.82 19.68 9.05
C LEU A 193 6.47 20.23 9.50
N LYS A 194 5.81 19.59 10.48
CA LYS A 194 4.58 20.14 11.09
C LYS A 194 4.85 21.46 11.82
N ARG A 195 5.98 21.56 12.53
CA ARG A 195 6.39 22.79 13.22
C ARG A 195 6.66 23.93 12.23
N TRP A 196 7.29 23.63 11.10
CA TRP A 196 7.61 24.63 10.07
C TRP A 196 6.43 25.03 9.17
N ARG A 197 5.49 24.12 8.89
CA ARG A 197 4.37 24.35 7.96
C ARG A 197 3.01 24.12 8.63
N LYS A 198 2.72 24.90 9.67
CA LYS A 198 1.45 24.85 10.43
C LYS A 198 0.19 24.95 9.54
N ASN A 199 0.29 25.59 8.36
CA ASN A 199 -0.85 25.89 7.47
C ASN A 199 -0.99 24.97 6.22
N LYS A 200 -0.08 24.00 5.97
CA LYS A 200 -0.12 23.10 4.78
C LYS A 200 -0.44 21.65 5.12
N ASN A 201 -1.31 21.44 6.11
CA ASN A 201 -1.65 20.10 6.62
C ASN A 201 -2.37 19.21 5.57
N HIS A 202 -2.93 19.81 4.52
CA HIS A 202 -3.61 19.10 3.43
C HIS A 202 -2.64 18.29 2.55
N MET A 203 -1.45 18.83 2.28
CA MET A 203 -0.42 18.24 1.43
C MET A 203 0.54 17.31 2.21
N LEU A 204 0.88 17.65 3.46
CA LEU A 204 1.85 16.88 4.25
C LEU A 204 1.34 15.48 4.64
N PHE A 205 0.05 15.36 4.97
CA PHE A 205 -0.51 14.09 5.42
C PHE A 205 -0.45 12.99 4.34
N PRO A 206 -0.90 13.22 3.08
CA PRO A 206 -0.72 12.23 2.01
C PRO A 206 0.73 11.83 1.77
N ILE A 207 1.68 12.76 1.88
CA ILE A 207 3.12 12.47 1.74
C ILE A 207 3.59 11.48 2.80
N PHE A 208 3.26 11.75 4.06
CA PHE A 208 3.67 10.89 5.17
C PHE A 208 3.02 9.52 5.10
N ILE A 209 1.72 9.43 4.79
CA ILE A 209 1.06 8.14 4.62
C ILE A 209 1.68 7.36 3.46
N ALA A 210 1.88 7.99 2.30
CA ALA A 210 2.48 7.32 1.14
C ALA A 210 3.89 6.80 1.44
N THR A 211 4.73 7.62 2.07
CA THR A 211 6.10 7.24 2.44
C THR A 211 6.09 6.13 3.48
N GLY A 212 5.37 6.31 4.59
CA GLY A 212 5.36 5.33 5.68
C GLY A 212 4.83 3.97 5.24
N VAL A 213 3.73 3.93 4.46
CA VAL A 213 3.18 2.67 3.97
C VAL A 213 4.12 2.01 2.95
N THR A 214 4.70 2.77 2.02
CA THR A 214 5.63 2.22 1.02
C THR A 214 6.86 1.62 1.69
N GLU A 215 7.43 2.30 2.69
CA GLU A 215 8.60 1.80 3.44
C GLU A 215 8.27 0.58 4.30
N ILE A 216 7.13 0.57 5.00
CA ILE A 216 6.71 -0.60 5.78
C ILE A 216 6.56 -1.82 4.87
N ILE A 217 5.90 -1.66 3.72
CA ILE A 217 5.75 -2.75 2.74
C ILE A 217 7.13 -3.17 2.22
N TYR A 218 8.04 -2.23 1.94
CA TYR A 218 9.40 -2.56 1.51
C TYR A 218 10.17 -3.36 2.56
N LEU A 219 10.14 -2.96 3.83
CA LEU A 219 10.85 -3.64 4.92
C LEU A 219 10.27 -5.05 5.14
N VAL A 220 8.94 -5.17 5.20
CA VAL A 220 8.26 -6.45 5.42
C VAL A 220 8.52 -7.40 4.25
N PHE A 221 8.22 -7.00 3.02
CA PHE A 221 8.35 -7.90 1.89
C PHE A 221 9.79 -8.02 1.39
N GLY A 222 10.50 -6.91 1.26
CA GLY A 222 11.84 -6.88 0.68
C GLY A 222 12.94 -7.35 1.64
N GLN A 223 12.84 -7.09 2.94
CA GLN A 223 13.90 -7.45 3.90
C GLN A 223 13.54 -8.66 4.76
N ILE A 224 12.35 -8.69 5.35
CA ILE A 224 11.93 -9.81 6.22
C ILE A 224 11.59 -11.03 5.37
N PHE A 225 10.74 -10.87 4.36
CA PHE A 225 10.35 -11.97 3.48
C PHE A 225 11.25 -12.18 2.26
N MET A 226 12.30 -11.38 2.10
CA MET A 226 13.27 -11.46 0.99
C MET A 226 12.63 -11.53 -0.42
N VAL A 227 11.45 -10.92 -0.59
CA VAL A 227 10.74 -10.89 -1.85
C VAL A 227 11.45 -9.94 -2.80
N SER A 228 11.69 -10.41 -4.04
CA SER A 228 12.24 -9.58 -5.10
C SER A 228 11.17 -8.59 -5.58
N LEU A 229 11.17 -7.40 -4.98
CA LEU A 229 10.32 -6.30 -5.41
C LEU A 229 10.84 -5.72 -6.75
N ALA A 230 9.92 -5.28 -7.60
CA ALA A 230 10.26 -4.72 -8.90
C ALA A 230 11.20 -3.51 -8.72
N LYS A 231 12.44 -3.60 -9.19
CA LYS A 231 13.42 -2.51 -9.12
C LYS A 231 13.03 -1.34 -10.02
N GLY A 232 12.52 -1.65 -11.22
CA GLY A 232 12.14 -0.65 -12.21
C GLY A 232 13.32 0.26 -12.56
N VAL A 233 13.13 1.58 -12.41
CA VAL A 233 14.17 2.59 -12.70
C VAL A 233 15.12 2.84 -11.52
N ILE A 234 14.78 2.40 -10.31
CA ILE A 234 15.63 2.54 -9.13
C ILE A 234 16.44 1.26 -8.97
N PHE A 235 17.74 1.35 -9.21
CA PHE A 235 18.63 0.19 -9.21
C PHE A 235 19.60 0.11 -8.01
N TRP A 236 19.61 1.13 -7.14
CA TRP A 236 20.53 1.20 -5.99
C TRP A 236 19.97 0.56 -4.72
#